data_AF-A0A354ZHW5-F1
#
_entry.id   AF-A0A354ZHW5-F1
#
_cell.length_a   1.000
_cell.length_b   1.000
_cell.length_c   1.000
_cell.angle_alpha   90.00
_cell.angle_beta   90.00
_cell.angle_gamma   90.00
#
_symmetry.space_group_name_H-M   'P 1'
#
loop_
_entity.id
_entity.type
_entity.pdbx_description
1 polymer ?
#
loop_
_entity_poly.entity_id
_entity_poly.type
_entity_poly.pdbx_seq_one_letter_code
_entity_poly.pdbx_strand_id
1 'polypeptide(L)'
;MYTTDIELSGHLIDTMLLSRVIDAIAEMDAEFTLRETRIGRAASDTSYARIEIAGSTCERLDEVIDRVKQLGATPIDGQPVTLATVAKDGVCPDGFYSSTNIETYVNVAGKWVPVDDIEMDCAVVVDPVNFAARCCPVGVLRRGEQVIIGHGGVRVAAMDKAAEEQGFSFMGSDVSSERQKSLMVEEIAREIRAARERGGKVLVVAGPAVIHTGAGKHLAALIHAGYVNVFFAGNAVAVHDVESALHGTSLGVYMKDGTSAPMGHMHHLLAINRIRDLGGLRQAVDAGVLKEGVMHALVTNNVPFVLAGSIRDDGPLPDVITDSVLAQ
;
A
#
# COMPACT_ATOMS: atom_id res chain seq x y z
N MET A 1 -13.64 7.27 -1.62
CA MET A 1 -14.50 8.36 -2.18
C MET A 1 -13.61 9.51 -2.61
N TYR A 2 -13.97 10.32 -3.61
CA TYR A 2 -13.17 11.46 -4.11
C TYR A 2 -13.91 12.75 -3.86
N THR A 3 -13.23 13.81 -3.41
CA THR A 3 -13.88 15.10 -3.14
C THR A 3 -13.21 16.25 -3.89
N THR A 4 -14.00 17.28 -4.18
CA THR A 4 -13.50 18.61 -4.55
C THR A 4 -14.47 19.68 -4.08
N ASP A 5 -13.99 20.89 -3.89
CA ASP A 5 -14.87 22.02 -3.62
C ASP A 5 -15.22 22.78 -4.91
N ILE A 6 -16.48 23.16 -5.02
CA ILE A 6 -17.00 24.09 -6.03
C ILE A 6 -17.51 25.36 -5.35
N GLU A 7 -17.34 26.48 -6.04
CA GLU A 7 -17.93 27.76 -5.66
C GLU A 7 -19.08 28.13 -6.58
N LEU A 8 -20.10 28.74 -5.99
CA LEU A 8 -21.27 29.22 -6.69
C LEU A 8 -21.61 30.62 -6.17
N SER A 9 -21.72 31.60 -7.07
CA SER A 9 -22.07 32.98 -6.73
C SER A 9 -23.20 33.49 -7.61
N GLY A 10 -24.18 34.18 -7.01
CA GLY A 10 -25.33 34.75 -7.72
C GLY A 10 -26.58 34.84 -6.85
N HIS A 11 -27.77 34.98 -7.45
CA HIS A 11 -29.04 34.97 -6.72
C HIS A 11 -29.46 33.54 -6.36
N LEU A 12 -28.74 32.92 -5.43
CA LEU A 12 -28.78 31.47 -5.17
C LEU A 12 -30.17 30.94 -4.78
N ILE A 13 -30.95 31.74 -4.04
CA ILE A 13 -32.27 31.36 -3.54
C ILE A 13 -33.35 31.74 -4.56
N ASP A 14 -33.39 33.01 -5.00
CA ASP A 14 -34.46 33.53 -5.86
C ASP A 14 -34.53 32.83 -7.22
N THR A 15 -33.38 32.44 -7.76
CA THR A 15 -33.29 31.70 -9.04
C THR A 15 -33.26 30.18 -8.85
N MET A 16 -33.36 29.71 -7.60
CA MET A 16 -33.19 28.31 -7.21
C MET A 16 -31.89 27.69 -7.71
N LEU A 17 -30.85 28.51 -7.94
CA LEU A 17 -29.59 28.04 -8.51
C LEU A 17 -28.91 27.01 -7.60
N LEU A 18 -28.95 27.25 -6.29
CA LEU A 18 -28.38 26.33 -5.31
C LEU A 18 -29.11 24.98 -5.34
N SER A 19 -30.45 24.98 -5.33
CA SER A 19 -31.26 23.76 -5.42
C SER A 19 -30.98 23.00 -6.71
N ARG A 20 -30.94 23.67 -7.86
CA ARG A 20 -30.63 23.05 -9.15
C ARG A 20 -29.26 22.39 -9.20
N VAL A 21 -28.25 23.01 -8.56
CA VAL A 21 -26.91 22.43 -8.46
C VAL A 21 -26.92 21.19 -7.56
N ILE A 22 -27.56 21.28 -6.39
CA ILE A 22 -27.71 20.14 -5.46
C ILE A 22 -28.46 18.97 -6.12
N ASP A 23 -29.58 19.24 -6.79
CA ASP A 23 -30.37 18.24 -7.48
C ASP A 23 -29.55 17.57 -8.59
N ALA A 24 -28.79 18.35 -9.37
CA ALA A 24 -27.91 17.79 -10.40
C ALA A 24 -26.78 16.91 -9.84
N ILE A 25 -26.27 17.21 -8.64
CA ILE A 25 -25.29 16.35 -7.95
C ILE A 25 -25.97 15.05 -7.50
N ALA A 26 -27.15 15.15 -6.88
CA ALA A 26 -27.89 13.99 -6.38
C ALA A 26 -28.37 13.06 -7.50
N GLU A 27 -28.80 13.60 -8.65
CA GLU A 27 -29.20 12.83 -9.84
C GLU A 27 -28.06 11.94 -10.40
N MET A 28 -26.80 12.25 -10.07
CA MET A 28 -25.62 11.53 -10.52
C MET A 28 -25.05 10.57 -9.46
N ASP A 29 -25.82 10.29 -8.40
CA ASP A 29 -25.43 9.48 -7.24
C ASP A 29 -24.14 9.98 -6.55
N ALA A 30 -23.96 11.30 -6.49
CA ALA A 30 -22.86 11.94 -5.79
C ALA A 30 -23.35 12.63 -4.50
N GLU A 31 -22.47 12.71 -3.50
CA GLU A 31 -22.77 13.36 -2.23
C GLU A 31 -22.34 14.82 -2.28
N PHE A 32 -22.96 15.66 -1.45
CA PHE A 32 -22.55 17.04 -1.28
C PHE A 32 -22.57 17.46 0.19
N THR A 33 -21.66 18.35 0.56
CA THR A 33 -21.62 19.00 1.87
C THR A 33 -21.47 20.50 1.67
N LEU A 34 -22.41 21.29 2.20
CA LEU A 34 -22.29 22.75 2.23
C LEU A 34 -21.22 23.15 3.25
N ARG A 35 -20.10 23.69 2.77
CA ARG A 35 -18.97 24.12 3.60
C ARG A 35 -19.14 25.55 4.10
N GLU A 36 -19.52 26.45 3.20
CA GLU A 36 -19.73 27.86 3.50
C GLU A 36 -20.94 28.38 2.74
N THR A 37 -21.75 29.20 3.40
CA THR A 37 -22.85 29.92 2.75
C THR A 37 -22.88 31.36 3.24
N ARG A 38 -23.06 32.30 2.30
CA ARG A 38 -23.28 33.71 2.57
C ARG A 38 -24.49 34.16 1.77
N ILE A 39 -25.58 34.44 2.47
CA ILE A 39 -26.85 34.81 1.83
C ILE A 39 -26.98 36.34 1.80
N GLY A 40 -27.27 36.88 0.62
CA GLY A 40 -27.58 38.28 0.41
C GLY A 40 -28.82 38.70 1.19
N ARG A 41 -28.88 39.96 1.66
CA ARG A 41 -29.96 40.41 2.56
C ARG A 41 -31.12 41.05 1.81
N ALA A 42 -30.86 41.61 0.63
CA ALA A 42 -31.84 42.16 -0.28
C ALA A 42 -31.90 41.38 -1.61
N ALA A 43 -32.99 41.51 -2.36
CA ALA A 43 -33.18 40.82 -3.65
C ALA A 43 -32.12 41.16 -4.71
N SER A 44 -31.48 42.33 -4.59
CA SER A 44 -30.37 42.74 -5.44
C SER A 44 -29.01 42.18 -5.04
N ASP A 45 -28.90 41.59 -3.84
CA ASP A 45 -27.64 41.14 -3.29
C ASP A 45 -27.29 39.75 -3.83
N THR A 46 -26.03 39.58 -4.26
CA THR A 46 -25.52 38.26 -4.62
C THR A 46 -25.23 37.44 -3.36
N SER A 47 -25.58 36.15 -3.42
CA SER A 47 -25.22 35.14 -2.42
C SER A 47 -24.05 34.29 -2.92
N TYR A 48 -23.34 33.64 -1.99
CA TYR A 48 -22.20 32.77 -2.24
C TYR A 48 -22.38 31.44 -1.51
N ALA A 49 -21.98 30.35 -2.13
CA ALA A 49 -21.88 29.04 -1.51
C ALA A 49 -20.60 28.32 -1.95
N ARG A 50 -19.92 27.70 -0.98
CA ARG A 50 -18.87 26.70 -1.20
C ARG A 50 -19.44 25.33 -0.86
N ILE A 51 -19.40 24.44 -1.83
CA ILE A 51 -19.99 23.11 -1.74
C ILE A 51 -18.88 22.11 -1.99
N GLU A 52 -18.65 21.22 -1.04
CA GLU A 52 -17.86 20.02 -1.29
C GLU A 52 -18.74 19.02 -2.02
N ILE A 53 -18.27 18.48 -3.13
CA ILE A 53 -18.91 17.39 -3.86
C ILE A 53 -18.06 16.14 -3.76
N ALA A 54 -18.71 14.99 -3.62
CA ALA A 54 -18.04 13.71 -3.45
C ALA A 54 -18.55 12.66 -4.43
N GLY A 55 -17.63 12.04 -5.17
CA GLY A 55 -17.91 10.97 -6.14
C GLY A 55 -17.33 9.63 -5.69
N SER A 56 -17.93 8.54 -6.12
CA SER A 56 -17.44 7.18 -5.86
C SER A 56 -16.14 6.87 -6.61
N THR A 57 -15.97 7.41 -7.82
CA THR A 57 -14.72 7.37 -8.61
C THR A 57 -14.29 8.76 -9.07
N CYS A 58 -13.05 8.89 -9.53
CA CYS A 58 -12.53 10.16 -10.06
C CYS A 58 -13.27 10.59 -11.34
N GLU A 59 -13.57 9.62 -12.22
CA GLU A 59 -14.34 9.86 -13.45
C GLU A 59 -15.75 10.36 -13.14
N ARG A 60 -16.43 9.71 -12.19
CA ARG A 60 -17.77 10.14 -11.77
C ARG A 60 -17.74 11.54 -11.17
N LEU A 61 -16.74 11.85 -10.35
CA LEU A 61 -16.56 13.20 -9.80
C LEU A 61 -16.36 14.23 -10.91
N ASP A 62 -15.57 13.91 -11.93
CA ASP A 62 -15.34 14.80 -13.08
C ASP A 62 -16.61 15.00 -13.92
N GLU A 63 -17.41 13.96 -14.14
CA GLU A 63 -18.73 14.08 -14.80
C GLU A 63 -19.67 15.02 -14.01
N VAL A 64 -19.70 14.89 -12.67
CA VAL A 64 -20.49 15.76 -11.78
C VAL A 64 -19.98 17.19 -11.85
N ILE A 65 -18.67 17.41 -11.80
CA ILE A 65 -18.03 18.73 -11.95
C ILE A 65 -18.46 19.36 -13.27
N ASP A 66 -18.39 18.63 -14.38
CA ASP A 66 -18.75 19.16 -15.70
C ASP A 66 -20.24 19.49 -15.79
N ARG A 67 -21.11 18.70 -15.14
CA ARG A 67 -22.53 19.01 -15.03
C ARG A 67 -22.80 20.28 -14.24
N VAL A 68 -22.18 20.47 -13.08
CA VAL A 68 -22.40 21.67 -12.25
C VAL A 68 -21.74 22.92 -12.84
N LYS A 69 -20.65 22.78 -13.62
CA LYS A 69 -20.08 23.88 -14.42
C LYS A 69 -21.09 24.45 -15.42
N GLN A 70 -21.89 23.60 -16.08
CA GLN A 70 -22.97 24.05 -16.98
C GLN A 70 -24.03 24.88 -16.25
N LEU A 71 -24.15 24.72 -14.93
CA LEU A 71 -25.04 25.48 -14.07
C LEU A 71 -24.36 26.73 -13.47
N GLY A 72 -23.08 26.99 -13.78
CA GLY A 72 -22.35 28.17 -13.32
C GLY A 72 -21.50 27.97 -12.06
N ALA A 73 -21.35 26.73 -11.57
CA ALA A 73 -20.39 26.44 -10.51
C ALA A 73 -18.94 26.44 -11.04
N THR A 74 -17.99 26.85 -10.20
CA THR A 74 -16.57 26.87 -10.54
C THR A 74 -15.78 25.99 -9.57
N PRO A 75 -15.04 24.96 -10.02
CA PRO A 75 -14.22 24.15 -9.13
C PRO A 75 -13.04 24.97 -8.58
N ILE A 76 -12.79 24.87 -7.28
CA ILE A 76 -11.68 25.57 -6.60
C ILE A 76 -10.34 24.98 -7.05
N ASP A 77 -10.24 23.66 -7.18
CA ASP A 77 -8.99 22.94 -7.47
C ASP A 77 -8.90 22.45 -8.93
N GLY A 78 -9.46 23.21 -9.87
CA GLY A 78 -9.42 22.89 -11.30
C GLY A 78 -8.10 23.18 -12.00
N GLN A 79 -7.09 23.69 -11.29
CA GLN A 79 -5.82 24.12 -11.90
C GLN A 79 -4.93 22.91 -12.24
N PRO A 80 -4.22 22.93 -13.37
CA PRO A 80 -3.19 21.95 -13.66
C PRO A 80 -2.07 21.96 -12.61
N VAL A 81 -1.42 20.81 -12.43
CA VAL A 81 -0.25 20.69 -11.58
C VAL A 81 0.85 21.64 -12.03
N THR A 82 1.55 22.23 -11.05
CA THR A 82 2.76 23.00 -11.32
C THR A 82 3.94 22.03 -11.34
N LEU A 83 4.77 22.12 -12.39
CA LEU A 83 5.91 21.23 -12.60
C LEU A 83 7.22 21.99 -12.51
N ALA A 84 8.23 21.35 -11.94
CA ALA A 84 9.61 21.79 -12.00
C ALA A 84 10.51 20.69 -12.58
N THR A 85 11.53 21.10 -13.32
CA THR A 85 12.48 20.17 -13.92
C THR A 85 13.55 19.76 -12.91
N VAL A 86 13.79 18.46 -12.78
CA VAL A 86 14.87 17.91 -11.97
C VAL A 86 16.22 18.38 -12.54
N ALA A 87 16.98 19.13 -11.74
CA ALA A 87 18.27 19.70 -12.17
C ALA A 87 19.45 18.72 -12.04
N LYS A 88 19.35 17.76 -11.11
CA LYS A 88 20.38 16.78 -10.79
C LYS A 88 19.75 15.45 -10.42
N ASP A 89 20.34 14.34 -10.86
CA ASP A 89 19.94 12.99 -10.48
C ASP A 89 19.85 12.86 -8.94
N GLY A 90 18.78 12.23 -8.47
CA GLY A 90 18.53 11.97 -7.06
C GLY A 90 18.13 13.20 -6.23
N VAL A 91 17.79 14.34 -6.85
CA VAL A 91 17.49 15.59 -6.14
C VAL A 91 16.16 16.19 -6.60
N CYS A 92 15.17 16.21 -5.71
CA CYS A 92 13.91 16.89 -5.96
C CYS A 92 14.08 18.42 -6.09
N PRO A 93 13.28 19.09 -6.93
CA PRO A 93 13.15 20.55 -6.91
C PRO A 93 12.60 21.05 -5.57
N ASP A 94 12.90 22.32 -5.25
CA ASP A 94 12.35 22.97 -4.06
C ASP A 94 10.82 23.00 -4.11
N GLY A 95 10.18 22.63 -3.00
CA GLY A 95 8.72 22.61 -2.87
C GLY A 95 8.03 21.45 -3.58
N PHE A 96 8.75 20.38 -3.92
CA PHE A 96 8.14 19.17 -4.50
C PHE A 96 7.03 18.60 -3.62
N TYR A 97 6.01 18.04 -4.26
CA TYR A 97 4.95 17.29 -3.60
C TYR A 97 5.46 15.93 -3.14
N SER A 98 5.35 15.64 -1.85
CA SER A 98 5.64 14.32 -1.28
C SER A 98 4.35 13.50 -1.25
N SER A 99 4.36 12.35 -1.90
CA SER A 99 3.19 11.47 -2.01
C SER A 99 2.83 10.82 -0.68
N THR A 100 1.58 10.35 -0.61
CA THR A 100 1.08 9.46 0.44
C THR A 100 0.93 8.05 -0.13
N ASN A 101 0.54 7.08 0.70
CA ASN A 101 0.21 5.72 0.26
C ASN A 101 -1.25 5.58 -0.24
N ILE A 102 -1.95 6.69 -0.45
CA ILE A 102 -3.36 6.72 -0.83
C ILE A 102 -3.49 7.02 -2.31
N GLU A 103 -4.41 6.34 -2.98
CA GLU A 103 -4.70 6.54 -4.41
C GLU A 103 -4.83 8.04 -4.73
N THR A 104 -4.04 8.50 -5.70
CA THR A 104 -3.87 9.92 -6.00
C THR A 104 -4.01 10.15 -7.50
N TYR A 105 -4.69 11.23 -7.87
CA TYR A 105 -4.87 11.70 -9.24
C TYR A 105 -4.28 13.09 -9.37
N VAL A 106 -3.76 13.40 -10.55
CA VAL A 106 -3.12 14.69 -10.84
C VAL A 106 -3.67 15.30 -12.12
N ASN A 107 -3.90 16.61 -12.12
CA ASN A 107 -4.44 17.36 -13.24
C ASN A 107 -3.31 17.76 -14.18
N VAL A 108 -3.13 17.02 -15.27
CA VAL A 108 -2.14 17.29 -16.31
C VAL A 108 -2.84 18.01 -17.46
N ALA A 109 -2.62 19.33 -17.56
CA ALA A 109 -3.18 20.19 -18.60
C ALA A 109 -4.71 20.08 -18.77
N GLY A 110 -5.45 19.99 -17.66
CA GLY A 110 -6.90 19.91 -17.62
C GLY A 110 -7.46 18.49 -17.57
N LYS A 111 -6.61 17.46 -17.66
CA LYS A 111 -7.01 16.05 -17.57
C LYS A 111 -6.52 15.44 -16.27
N TRP A 112 -7.42 14.84 -15.49
CA TRP A 112 -7.06 14.06 -14.32
C TRP A 112 -6.54 12.69 -14.75
N VAL A 113 -5.34 12.35 -14.28
CA VAL A 113 -4.68 11.07 -14.55
C VAL A 113 -4.31 10.41 -13.23
N PRO A 114 -4.44 9.08 -13.10
CA PRO A 114 -3.98 8.38 -11.91
C PRO A 114 -2.46 8.47 -11.79
N VAL A 115 -1.97 8.47 -10.56
CA VAL A 115 -0.55 8.31 -10.26
C VAL A 115 -0.26 6.82 -10.09
N ASP A 116 0.52 6.26 -11.01
CA ASP A 116 0.95 4.87 -10.95
C ASP A 116 1.97 4.63 -9.82
N ASP A 117 2.06 3.37 -9.38
CA ASP A 117 3.00 2.89 -8.37
C ASP A 117 2.94 3.67 -7.04
N ILE A 118 1.74 3.99 -6.57
CA ILE A 118 1.52 4.80 -5.37
C ILE A 118 2.29 4.26 -4.15
N GLU A 119 3.16 5.11 -3.61
CA GLU A 119 3.99 4.84 -2.45
C GLU A 119 4.12 6.14 -1.65
N MET A 120 4.16 6.05 -0.32
CA MET A 120 4.45 7.22 0.51
C MET A 120 5.91 7.68 0.35
N ASP A 121 6.18 8.93 0.72
CA ASP A 121 7.54 9.49 0.77
C ASP A 121 8.28 9.50 -0.59
N CYS A 122 7.53 9.51 -1.69
CA CYS A 122 8.05 9.62 -3.05
C CYS A 122 7.77 11.00 -3.66
N ALA A 123 8.51 11.34 -4.71
CA ALA A 123 8.13 12.42 -5.61
C ALA A 123 7.15 11.91 -6.66
N VAL A 124 6.32 12.78 -7.22
CA VAL A 124 5.45 12.43 -8.36
C VAL A 124 6.04 13.00 -9.64
N VAL A 125 6.48 12.11 -10.52
CA VAL A 125 6.99 12.44 -11.86
C VAL A 125 5.82 12.45 -12.83
N VAL A 126 5.74 13.48 -13.67
CA VAL A 126 4.69 13.65 -14.68
C VAL A 126 5.32 13.64 -16.07
N ASP A 127 4.67 12.93 -16.99
CA ASP A 127 4.90 13.02 -18.43
C ASP A 127 3.74 13.81 -19.06
N PRO A 128 3.92 15.12 -19.33
CA PRO A 128 2.88 15.94 -19.92
C PRO A 128 2.54 15.58 -21.37
N VAL A 129 3.44 14.88 -22.08
CA VAL A 129 3.23 14.50 -23.49
C VAL A 129 2.29 13.30 -23.57
N ASN A 130 2.49 12.32 -22.70
CA ASN A 130 1.71 11.08 -22.68
C ASN A 130 0.54 11.11 -21.68
N PHE A 131 0.38 12.19 -20.91
CA PHE A 131 -0.62 12.29 -19.84
C PHE A 131 -0.51 11.13 -18.84
N ALA A 132 0.69 10.93 -18.32
CA ALA A 132 0.99 9.90 -17.33
C ALA A 132 1.66 10.51 -16.10
N ALA A 133 1.45 9.87 -14.94
CA ALA A 133 2.10 10.25 -13.70
C ALA A 133 2.47 8.99 -12.92
N ARG A 134 3.59 9.02 -12.22
CA ARG A 134 4.06 7.89 -11.39
C ARG A 134 4.75 8.40 -10.13
N CYS A 135 4.69 7.62 -9.06
CA CYS A 135 5.60 7.83 -7.95
C CYS A 135 7.04 7.48 -8.35
N CYS A 136 7.98 8.17 -7.74
CA CYS A 136 9.39 7.94 -7.92
C CYS A 136 10.12 8.16 -6.59
N PRO A 137 10.75 7.13 -6.02
CA PRO A 137 11.66 7.30 -4.90
C PRO A 137 12.72 8.34 -5.25
N VAL A 138 13.02 9.23 -4.30
CA VAL A 138 13.89 10.40 -4.53
C VAL A 138 15.24 10.01 -5.11
N GLY A 139 15.84 8.92 -4.60
CA GLY A 139 17.15 8.44 -5.05
C GLY A 139 17.19 7.93 -6.50
N VAL A 140 16.03 7.66 -7.12
CA VAL A 140 15.91 7.13 -8.49
C VAL A 140 15.65 8.23 -9.52
N LEU A 141 15.28 9.44 -9.08
CA LEU A 141 14.98 10.58 -9.96
C LEU A 141 16.14 10.91 -10.91
N ARG A 142 15.79 11.24 -12.15
CA ARG A 142 16.75 11.60 -13.21
C ARG A 142 16.64 13.05 -13.61
N ARG A 143 17.78 13.66 -13.90
CA ARG A 143 17.84 15.00 -14.47
C ARG A 143 16.98 15.10 -15.72
N GLY A 144 16.16 16.14 -15.79
CA GLY A 144 15.25 16.42 -16.90
C GLY A 144 13.81 15.95 -16.68
N GLU A 145 13.56 15.05 -15.73
CA GLU A 145 12.20 14.65 -15.36
C GLU A 145 11.41 15.84 -14.81
N GLN A 146 10.10 15.87 -15.08
CA GLN A 146 9.18 16.88 -14.54
C GLN A 146 8.55 16.34 -13.26
N VAL A 147 8.70 17.05 -12.15
CA VAL A 147 8.16 16.68 -10.85
C VAL A 147 7.14 17.72 -10.40
N ILE A 148 6.07 17.26 -9.75
CA ILE A 148 5.06 18.15 -9.17
C ILE A 148 5.66 18.97 -8.03
N ILE A 149 5.41 20.27 -8.05
CA ILE A 149 5.69 21.19 -6.95
C ILE A 149 4.39 21.82 -6.42
N GLY A 150 4.34 22.09 -5.12
CA GLY A 150 3.14 22.56 -4.46
C GLY A 150 2.05 21.48 -4.38
N HIS A 151 0.81 21.91 -4.14
CA HIS A 151 -0.33 21.01 -3.88
C HIS A 151 -1.47 21.21 -4.88
N GLY A 152 -1.38 22.22 -5.75
CA GLY A 152 -2.41 22.52 -6.73
C GLY A 152 -2.49 21.43 -7.81
N GLY A 153 -3.71 21.06 -8.17
CA GLY A 153 -3.96 20.03 -9.18
C GLY A 153 -3.69 18.59 -8.71
N VAL A 154 -3.62 18.35 -7.41
CA VAL A 154 -3.49 17.00 -6.83
C VAL A 154 -4.78 16.65 -6.09
N ARG A 155 -5.34 15.47 -6.36
CA ARG A 155 -6.55 14.94 -5.73
C ARG A 155 -6.22 13.59 -5.10
N VAL A 156 -6.26 13.53 -3.78
CA VAL A 156 -6.04 12.28 -3.02
C VAL A 156 -7.40 11.69 -2.66
N ALA A 157 -7.58 10.38 -2.87
CA ALA A 157 -8.80 9.70 -2.48
C ALA A 157 -9.02 9.83 -0.96
N ALA A 158 -10.25 10.06 -0.54
CA ALA A 158 -10.61 9.94 0.86
C ALA A 158 -10.59 8.45 1.24
N MET A 159 -9.80 8.11 2.25
CA MET A 159 -9.94 6.83 2.95
C MET A 159 -11.32 6.83 3.61
N ASP A 160 -12.06 5.72 3.47
CA ASP A 160 -13.33 5.56 4.16
C ASP A 160 -13.10 5.80 5.65
N LYS A 161 -13.64 6.91 6.17
CA LYS A 161 -13.69 7.09 7.62
C LYS A 161 -14.58 5.97 8.12
N ALA A 162 -14.01 5.05 8.89
CA ALA A 162 -14.81 4.17 9.74
C ALA A 162 -15.82 5.08 10.44
N ALA A 163 -17.11 4.77 10.29
CA ALA A 163 -18.17 5.57 10.88
C ALA A 163 -17.78 5.83 12.35
N GLU A 164 -17.60 7.10 12.72
CA GLU A 164 -17.29 7.46 14.09
C GLU A 164 -18.36 6.81 14.96
N GLU A 165 -17.96 5.84 15.80
CA GLU A 165 -18.85 5.25 16.79
C GLU A 165 -19.37 6.41 17.65
N GLN A 166 -20.62 6.81 17.44
CA GLN A 166 -21.23 7.87 18.21
C GLN A 166 -21.48 7.36 19.64
N GLY A 167 -20.52 7.59 20.55
CA GLY A 167 -20.70 7.32 21.98
C GLY A 167 -19.43 6.92 22.72
N PHE A 168 -19.62 6.54 23.99
CA PHE A 168 -18.57 5.90 24.81
C PHE A 168 -18.55 4.40 24.53
N SER A 169 -17.40 3.86 24.14
CA SER A 169 -17.18 2.41 23.97
C SER A 169 -15.99 1.90 24.78
N PHE A 170 -16.09 0.66 25.26
CA PHE A 170 -14.97 -0.06 25.87
C PHE A 170 -14.15 -0.75 24.79
N MET A 171 -12.83 -0.81 24.95
CA MET A 171 -11.90 -1.47 24.01
C MET A 171 -11.87 -0.87 22.58
N GLY A 172 -12.15 0.43 22.43
CA GLY A 172 -12.11 1.13 21.13
C GLY A 172 -10.74 1.24 20.47
N SER A 173 -9.66 0.71 21.07
CA SER A 173 -8.33 0.69 20.46
C SER A 173 -8.14 -0.53 19.55
N ASP A 174 -7.62 -0.31 18.34
CA ASP A 174 -7.38 -1.36 17.35
C ASP A 174 -6.37 -2.43 17.78
N VAL A 175 -5.44 -2.07 18.67
CA VAL A 175 -4.41 -2.98 19.18
C VAL A 175 -4.70 -3.35 20.64
N SER A 176 -5.10 -4.60 20.88
CA SER A 176 -5.20 -5.16 22.24
C SER A 176 -4.93 -6.66 22.26
N SER A 177 -4.17 -7.11 23.25
CA SER A 177 -3.90 -8.54 23.50
C SER A 177 -5.12 -9.29 24.04
N GLU A 178 -6.07 -8.57 24.66
CA GLU A 178 -7.24 -9.13 25.35
C GLU A 178 -8.45 -9.29 24.45
N ARG A 179 -8.34 -8.94 23.16
CA ARG A 179 -9.36 -9.23 22.15
C ARG A 179 -9.46 -10.72 21.88
N GLN A 180 -10.67 -11.19 21.57
CA GLN A 180 -10.94 -12.58 21.25
C GLN A 180 -10.21 -13.01 19.97
N LYS A 181 -9.06 -13.65 20.15
CA LYS A 181 -8.15 -14.02 19.05
C LYS A 181 -8.77 -14.97 18.04
N SER A 182 -9.68 -15.85 18.46
CA SER A 182 -10.31 -16.81 17.56
C SER A 182 -11.16 -16.14 16.48
N LEU A 183 -11.88 -15.06 16.82
CA LEU A 183 -12.68 -14.30 15.86
C LEU A 183 -11.79 -13.57 14.85
N MET A 184 -10.70 -12.96 15.33
CA MET A 184 -9.71 -12.31 14.46
C MET A 184 -9.07 -13.31 13.48
N VAL A 185 -8.73 -14.51 13.94
CA VAL A 185 -8.16 -15.56 13.08
C VAL A 185 -9.17 -16.04 12.04
N GLU A 186 -10.45 -16.18 12.40
CA GLU A 186 -11.51 -16.55 11.45
C GLU A 186 -11.72 -15.48 10.38
N GLU A 187 -11.72 -14.20 10.78
CA GLU A 187 -11.83 -13.07 9.87
C GLU A 187 -10.65 -12.99 8.90
N ILE A 188 -9.41 -13.13 9.38
CA ILE A 188 -8.21 -13.19 8.54
C ILE A 188 -8.31 -14.37 7.55
N ALA A 189 -8.75 -15.54 8.00
CA ALA A 189 -8.92 -16.70 7.12
C ALA A 189 -9.99 -16.46 6.04
N ARG A 190 -11.06 -15.74 6.37
CA ARG A 190 -12.11 -15.33 5.42
C ARG A 190 -11.56 -14.36 4.39
N GLU A 191 -10.80 -13.36 4.81
CA GLU A 191 -10.19 -12.38 3.89
C GLU A 191 -9.16 -13.01 2.96
N ILE A 192 -8.32 -13.93 3.45
CA ILE A 192 -7.39 -14.69 2.62
C ILE A 192 -8.13 -15.48 1.52
N ARG A 193 -9.28 -16.09 1.86
CA ARG A 193 -10.12 -16.81 0.88
C ARG A 193 -10.77 -15.85 -0.11
N ALA A 194 -11.35 -14.76 0.37
CA ALA A 194 -12.00 -13.75 -0.47
C ALA A 194 -10.99 -13.10 -1.44
N ALA A 195 -9.77 -12.82 -0.99
CA ALA A 195 -8.69 -12.34 -1.85
C ALA A 195 -8.40 -13.33 -2.99
N ARG A 196 -8.31 -14.63 -2.68
CA ARG A 196 -8.10 -15.69 -3.68
C ARG A 196 -9.28 -15.81 -4.66
N GLU A 197 -10.52 -15.75 -4.17
CA GLU A 197 -11.74 -15.83 -5.00
C GLU A 197 -11.82 -14.68 -6.01
N ARG A 198 -11.31 -13.50 -5.64
CA ARG A 198 -11.20 -12.33 -6.53
C ARG A 198 -9.95 -12.34 -7.43
N GLY A 199 -9.17 -13.42 -7.42
CA GLY A 199 -7.91 -13.52 -8.19
C GLY A 199 -6.76 -12.68 -7.63
N GLY A 200 -6.88 -12.17 -6.40
CA GLY A 200 -5.83 -11.44 -5.71
C GLY A 200 -4.68 -12.35 -5.25
N LYS A 201 -3.60 -11.72 -4.81
CA LYS A 201 -2.40 -12.39 -4.28
C LYS A 201 -2.22 -12.06 -2.81
N VAL A 202 -1.82 -13.07 -2.03
CA VAL A 202 -1.44 -12.91 -0.63
C VAL A 202 0.08 -12.93 -0.52
N LEU A 203 0.63 -11.86 0.04
CA LEU A 203 2.05 -11.73 0.36
C LEU A 203 2.25 -11.95 1.86
N VAL A 204 3.23 -12.75 2.23
CA VAL A 204 3.64 -12.93 3.64
C VAL A 204 5.00 -12.29 3.86
N VAL A 205 5.08 -11.38 4.84
CA VAL A 205 6.36 -10.88 5.38
C VAL A 205 6.62 -11.60 6.70
N ALA A 206 7.71 -12.36 6.79
CA ALA A 206 8.01 -13.18 7.95
C ALA A 206 9.35 -12.83 8.61
N GLY A 207 9.37 -12.87 9.96
CA GLY A 207 10.58 -12.83 10.77
C GLY A 207 10.91 -14.21 11.36
N PRO A 208 12.14 -14.41 11.89
CA PRO A 208 12.62 -15.73 12.32
C PRO A 208 11.84 -16.31 13.52
N ALA A 209 11.12 -15.45 14.25
CA ALA A 209 10.20 -15.87 15.31
C ALA A 209 9.13 -16.87 14.83
N VAL A 210 8.74 -16.84 13.55
CA VAL A 210 7.83 -17.83 12.96
C VAL A 210 8.42 -19.25 13.07
N ILE A 211 9.73 -19.37 12.89
CA ILE A 211 10.42 -20.66 13.03
C ILE A 211 10.64 -20.98 14.51
N HIS A 212 11.17 -20.04 15.31
CA HIS A 212 11.46 -20.28 16.74
C HIS A 212 10.23 -20.73 17.54
N THR A 213 9.04 -20.26 17.19
CA THR A 213 7.77 -20.62 17.85
C THR A 213 7.15 -21.92 17.35
N GLY A 214 7.78 -22.58 16.36
CA GLY A 214 7.25 -23.79 15.74
C GLY A 214 6.10 -23.56 14.75
N ALA A 215 5.82 -22.30 14.40
CA ALA A 215 4.75 -21.94 13.45
C ALA A 215 5.13 -22.23 11.99
N GLY A 216 6.40 -22.47 11.67
CA GLY A 216 6.89 -22.78 10.33
C GLY A 216 6.11 -23.89 9.61
N LYS A 217 5.74 -24.97 10.32
CA LYS A 217 4.93 -26.07 9.76
C LYS A 217 3.53 -25.62 9.29
N HIS A 218 2.92 -24.67 9.99
CA HIS A 218 1.60 -24.14 9.65
C HIS A 218 1.69 -23.20 8.45
N LEU A 219 2.74 -22.39 8.39
CA LEU A 219 3.03 -21.54 7.22
C LEU A 219 3.33 -22.39 5.97
N ALA A 220 4.14 -23.45 6.10
CA ALA A 220 4.38 -24.39 5.01
C ALA A 220 3.09 -25.03 4.50
N ALA A 221 2.17 -25.40 5.40
CA ALA A 221 0.86 -25.94 5.01
C ALA A 221 0.01 -24.91 4.22
N LEU A 222 0.04 -23.63 4.60
CA LEU A 222 -0.64 -22.56 3.84
C LEU A 222 -0.05 -22.38 2.44
N ILE A 223 1.28 -22.47 2.31
CA ILE A 223 1.99 -22.41 1.03
C ILE A 223 1.57 -23.59 0.14
N HIS A 224 1.60 -24.82 0.67
CA HIS A 224 1.16 -26.02 -0.08
C HIS A 224 -0.31 -25.97 -0.50
N ALA A 225 -1.17 -25.34 0.30
CA ALA A 225 -2.57 -25.16 -0.04
C ALA A 225 -2.84 -24.00 -1.02
N GLY A 226 -1.80 -23.29 -1.47
CA GLY A 226 -1.88 -22.20 -2.44
C GLY A 226 -2.49 -20.91 -1.87
N TYR A 227 -2.39 -20.69 -0.56
CA TYR A 227 -2.85 -19.46 0.09
C TYR A 227 -1.77 -18.37 0.21
N VAL A 228 -0.51 -18.70 -0.13
CA VAL A 228 0.61 -17.74 -0.16
C VAL A 228 1.13 -17.67 -1.58
N ASN A 229 1.16 -16.46 -2.15
CA ASN A 229 1.54 -16.22 -3.54
C ASN A 229 2.90 -15.54 -3.69
N VAL A 230 3.34 -14.81 -2.67
CA VAL A 230 4.64 -14.13 -2.62
C VAL A 230 5.15 -14.18 -1.17
N PHE A 231 6.46 -14.31 -0.99
CA PHE A 231 7.06 -14.39 0.35
C PHE A 231 8.27 -13.47 0.50
N PHE A 232 8.24 -12.57 1.48
CA PHE A 232 9.37 -11.71 1.82
C PHE A 232 9.90 -12.06 3.22
N ALA A 233 11.22 -12.20 3.32
CA ALA A 233 11.90 -12.45 4.58
C ALA A 233 13.35 -11.96 4.50
N GLY A 234 14.14 -12.27 5.52
CA GLY A 234 15.60 -12.14 5.49
C GLY A 234 16.30 -13.48 5.70
N ASN A 235 17.64 -13.45 5.64
CA ASN A 235 18.50 -14.63 5.78
C ASN A 235 18.13 -15.51 6.99
N ALA A 236 17.89 -14.91 8.16
CA ALA A 236 17.61 -15.63 9.39
C ALA A 236 16.39 -16.57 9.31
N VAL A 237 15.32 -16.18 8.58
CA VAL A 237 14.14 -17.05 8.43
C VAL A 237 14.51 -18.30 7.67
N ALA A 238 15.17 -18.13 6.53
CA ALA A 238 15.58 -19.24 5.67
C ALA A 238 16.59 -20.15 6.38
N VAL A 239 17.59 -19.57 7.06
CA VAL A 239 18.60 -20.33 7.81
C VAL A 239 17.96 -21.17 8.91
N HIS A 240 17.08 -20.60 9.73
CA HIS A 240 16.48 -21.35 10.83
C HIS A 240 15.44 -22.38 10.35
N ASP A 241 14.76 -22.13 9.24
CA ASP A 241 13.89 -23.13 8.61
C ASP A 241 14.69 -24.33 8.11
N VAL A 242 15.82 -24.08 7.42
CA VAL A 242 16.74 -25.13 6.98
C VAL A 242 17.38 -25.85 8.17
N GLU A 243 17.80 -25.13 9.21
CA GLU A 243 18.31 -25.70 10.45
C GLU A 243 17.29 -26.67 11.07
N SER A 244 16.03 -26.25 11.13
CA SER A 244 14.95 -27.08 11.65
C SER A 244 14.75 -28.34 10.81
N ALA A 245 14.78 -28.22 9.47
CA ALA A 245 14.59 -29.36 8.58
C ALA A 245 15.78 -30.35 8.60
N LEU A 246 17.02 -29.87 8.77
CA LEU A 246 18.22 -30.71 8.74
C LEU A 246 18.61 -31.28 10.11
N HIS A 247 18.38 -30.52 11.18
CA HIS A 247 18.89 -30.82 12.51
C HIS A 247 17.78 -30.91 13.57
N GLY A 248 16.53 -30.60 13.23
CA GLY A 248 15.41 -30.58 14.17
C GLY A 248 15.49 -29.45 15.20
N THR A 249 16.33 -28.44 14.96
CA THR A 249 16.60 -27.33 15.89
C THR A 249 16.39 -25.96 15.26
N SER A 250 16.16 -24.96 16.11
CA SER A 250 16.29 -23.55 15.76
C SER A 250 17.14 -22.85 16.81
N LEU A 251 18.24 -22.22 16.40
CA LEU A 251 19.29 -21.71 17.30
C LEU A 251 19.78 -22.77 18.30
N GLY A 252 19.86 -24.02 17.85
CA GLY A 252 20.30 -25.13 18.69
C GLY A 252 19.29 -25.59 19.74
N VAL A 253 18.05 -25.12 19.70
CA VAL A 253 16.94 -25.60 20.55
C VAL A 253 16.08 -26.56 19.75
N TYR A 254 15.82 -27.76 20.27
CA TYR A 254 14.99 -28.75 19.60
C TYR A 254 13.54 -28.29 19.46
N MET A 255 13.01 -28.36 18.24
CA MET A 255 11.65 -27.93 17.93
C MET A 255 10.56 -28.82 18.56
N LYS A 256 10.91 -30.05 18.93
CA LYS A 256 9.97 -31.04 19.47
C LYS A 256 9.65 -30.83 20.95
N ASP A 257 10.60 -30.33 21.74
CA ASP A 257 10.51 -30.33 23.22
C ASP A 257 11.13 -29.08 23.88
N GLY A 258 11.74 -28.18 23.10
CA GLY A 258 12.34 -26.94 23.61
C GLY A 258 13.65 -27.13 24.38
N THR A 259 14.25 -28.32 24.34
CA THR A 259 15.53 -28.59 25.02
C THR A 259 16.73 -28.16 24.18
N SER A 260 17.84 -27.80 24.83
CA SER A 260 19.07 -27.45 24.12
C SER A 260 19.74 -28.68 23.51
N ALA A 261 20.09 -28.60 22.24
CA ALA A 261 20.87 -29.62 21.56
C ALA A 261 22.37 -29.50 21.93
N PRO A 262 23.08 -30.63 22.10
CA PRO A 262 24.53 -30.63 22.21
C PRO A 262 25.15 -29.94 20.99
N MET A 263 26.08 -29.00 21.22
CA MET A 263 26.69 -28.19 20.15
C MET A 263 25.68 -27.43 19.26
N GLY A 264 24.47 -27.15 19.77
CA GLY A 264 23.40 -26.51 19.01
C GLY A 264 23.76 -25.14 18.42
N HIS A 265 24.71 -24.43 19.04
CA HIS A 265 25.25 -23.17 18.49
C HIS A 265 25.89 -23.34 17.09
N MET A 266 26.29 -24.56 16.71
CA MET A 266 26.84 -24.84 15.39
C MET A 266 25.78 -25.14 14.33
N HIS A 267 24.57 -25.54 14.72
CA HIS A 267 23.60 -26.12 13.78
C HIS A 267 23.22 -25.15 12.66
N HIS A 268 22.98 -23.88 12.97
CA HIS A 268 22.67 -22.87 11.95
C HIS A 268 23.85 -22.62 10.99
N LEU A 269 25.10 -22.64 11.48
CA LEU A 269 26.30 -22.52 10.62
C LEU A 269 26.49 -23.75 9.73
N LEU A 270 26.18 -24.95 10.23
CA LEU A 270 26.18 -26.18 9.43
C LEU A 270 25.11 -26.14 8.34
N ALA A 271 23.91 -25.65 8.66
CA ALA A 271 22.83 -25.43 7.70
C ALA A 271 23.25 -24.42 6.61
N ILE A 272 23.80 -23.26 6.99
CA ILE A 272 24.35 -22.27 6.05
C ILE A 272 25.39 -22.91 5.14
N ASN A 273 26.40 -23.57 5.72
CA ASN A 273 27.48 -24.18 4.97
C ASN A 273 26.94 -25.22 3.98
N ARG A 274 25.96 -26.03 4.38
CA ARG A 274 25.36 -27.04 3.52
C ARG A 274 24.60 -26.46 2.33
N ILE A 275 23.82 -25.40 2.52
CA ILE A 275 23.11 -24.74 1.42
C ILE A 275 24.09 -24.05 0.48
N ARG A 276 25.13 -23.41 1.00
CA ARG A 276 26.20 -22.79 0.20
C ARG A 276 26.97 -23.82 -0.63
N ASP A 277 27.30 -24.96 -0.05
CA ASP A 277 27.95 -26.09 -0.74
C ASP A 277 27.12 -26.61 -1.93
N LEU A 278 25.79 -26.59 -1.80
CA LEU A 278 24.87 -26.99 -2.87
C LEU A 278 24.57 -25.86 -3.87
N GLY A 279 24.96 -24.61 -3.57
CA GLY A 279 24.76 -23.45 -4.44
C GLY A 279 23.43 -22.72 -4.27
N GLY A 280 22.58 -23.11 -3.31
CA GLY A 280 21.32 -22.42 -3.01
C GLY A 280 20.19 -23.34 -2.55
N LEU A 281 19.06 -22.72 -2.18
CA LEU A 281 17.88 -23.42 -1.65
C LEU A 281 17.23 -24.33 -2.69
N ARG A 282 17.12 -23.87 -3.95
CA ARG A 282 16.59 -24.66 -5.07
C ARG A 282 17.38 -25.96 -5.24
N GLN A 283 18.70 -25.83 -5.30
CA GLN A 283 19.62 -26.94 -5.49
C GLN A 283 19.55 -27.92 -4.31
N ALA A 284 19.37 -27.41 -3.09
CA ALA A 284 19.20 -28.25 -1.91
C ALA A 284 17.91 -29.09 -1.93
N VAL A 285 16.82 -28.53 -2.47
CA VAL A 285 15.56 -29.27 -2.68
C VAL A 285 15.70 -30.27 -3.82
N ASP A 286 16.26 -29.86 -4.97
CA ASP A 286 16.43 -30.73 -6.14
C ASP A 286 17.36 -31.92 -5.83
N ALA A 287 18.38 -31.73 -4.99
CA ALA A 287 19.26 -32.78 -4.50
C ALA A 287 18.62 -33.67 -3.41
N GLY A 288 17.39 -33.38 -2.97
CA GLY A 288 16.70 -34.10 -1.91
C GLY A 288 17.36 -33.94 -0.53
N VAL A 289 18.12 -32.87 -0.30
CA VAL A 289 18.74 -32.57 0.99
C VAL A 289 17.75 -31.83 1.89
N LEU A 290 17.11 -30.78 1.35
CA LEU A 290 16.04 -30.06 2.02
C LEU A 290 14.69 -30.68 1.59
N LYS A 291 13.98 -31.34 2.50
CA LYS A 291 12.78 -32.15 2.19
C LYS A 291 11.48 -31.62 2.81
N GLU A 292 11.58 -30.64 3.68
CA GLU A 292 10.48 -30.05 4.42
C GLU A 292 10.82 -28.63 4.87
N GLY A 293 9.85 -27.93 5.47
CA GLY A 293 10.00 -26.55 5.90
C GLY A 293 9.38 -25.53 4.94
N VAL A 294 9.40 -24.27 5.35
CA VAL A 294 8.88 -23.12 4.60
C VAL A 294 9.63 -22.97 3.28
N MET A 295 10.97 -23.00 3.29
CA MET A 295 11.77 -22.80 2.08
C MET A 295 11.57 -23.95 1.08
N HIS A 296 11.45 -25.19 1.58
CA HIS A 296 11.07 -26.33 0.73
C HIS A 296 9.70 -26.13 0.09
N ALA A 297 8.70 -25.69 0.88
CA ALA A 297 7.35 -25.43 0.38
C ALA A 297 7.35 -24.33 -0.69
N LEU A 298 8.06 -23.22 -0.49
CA LEU A 298 8.18 -22.14 -1.47
C LEU A 298 8.78 -22.65 -2.79
N VAL A 299 9.88 -23.38 -2.68
CA VAL A 299 10.63 -23.93 -3.81
C VAL A 299 9.78 -24.93 -4.60
N THR A 300 9.16 -25.90 -3.93
CA THR A 300 8.34 -26.96 -4.58
C THR A 300 7.05 -26.45 -5.20
N ASN A 301 6.42 -25.42 -4.62
CA ASN A 301 5.20 -24.81 -5.17
C ASN A 301 5.48 -23.65 -6.15
N ASN A 302 6.76 -23.37 -6.46
CA ASN A 302 7.17 -22.25 -7.31
C ASN A 302 6.63 -20.89 -6.85
N VAL A 303 6.58 -20.68 -5.53
CA VAL A 303 6.19 -19.39 -4.95
C VAL A 303 7.41 -18.46 -4.98
N PRO A 304 7.34 -17.30 -5.65
CA PRO A 304 8.44 -16.34 -5.65
C PRO A 304 8.71 -15.81 -4.24
N PHE A 305 9.99 -15.67 -3.91
CA PHE A 305 10.42 -15.12 -2.64
C PHE A 305 11.63 -14.20 -2.78
N VAL A 306 11.72 -13.23 -1.87
CA VAL A 306 12.89 -12.35 -1.72
C VAL A 306 13.43 -12.50 -0.31
N LEU A 307 14.74 -12.79 -0.22
CA LEU A 307 15.48 -12.77 1.04
C LEU A 307 16.37 -11.53 1.06
N ALA A 308 15.90 -10.48 1.74
CA ALA A 308 16.66 -9.25 1.88
C ALA A 308 17.77 -9.42 2.93
N GLY A 309 18.99 -9.03 2.57
CA GLY A 309 20.15 -9.06 3.45
C GLY A 309 20.07 -8.02 4.55
N SER A 310 20.75 -8.31 5.66
CA SER A 310 20.88 -7.42 6.81
C SER A 310 22.31 -7.44 7.35
N ILE A 311 22.70 -6.36 8.04
CA ILE A 311 24.03 -6.22 8.67
C ILE A 311 24.36 -7.31 9.71
N ARG A 312 23.38 -8.10 10.14
CA ARG A 312 23.53 -9.18 11.13
C ARG A 312 23.58 -10.58 10.54
N ASP A 313 23.58 -10.71 9.23
CA ASP A 313 23.42 -12.02 8.59
C ASP A 313 24.69 -12.88 8.71
N ASP A 314 24.54 -14.09 9.24
CA ASP A 314 25.56 -15.14 9.19
C ASP A 314 25.53 -15.84 7.81
N GLY A 315 26.70 -16.03 7.18
CA GLY A 315 26.81 -16.64 5.85
C GLY A 315 27.05 -15.59 4.76
N PRO A 316 26.00 -15.00 4.15
CA PRO A 316 24.59 -15.43 4.13
C PRO A 316 24.34 -16.64 3.20
N LEU A 317 23.09 -17.09 3.08
CA LEU A 317 22.72 -18.06 2.03
C LEU A 317 22.93 -17.45 0.62
N PRO A 318 23.23 -18.26 -0.42
CA PRO A 318 23.43 -17.75 -1.78
C PRO A 318 22.22 -17.01 -2.36
N ASP A 319 21.01 -17.37 -1.92
CA ASP A 319 19.74 -16.79 -2.35
C ASP A 319 19.46 -15.38 -1.77
N VAL A 320 20.30 -14.87 -0.86
CA VAL A 320 20.10 -13.58 -0.19
C VAL A 320 20.61 -12.42 -1.05
N ILE A 321 19.78 -11.41 -1.23
CA ILE A 321 20.14 -10.16 -1.89
C ILE A 321 20.76 -9.23 -0.84
N THR A 322 22.08 -9.10 -0.85
CA THR A 322 22.82 -8.30 0.14
C THR A 322 22.76 -6.80 -0.11
N ASP A 323 22.50 -6.38 -1.35
CA ASP A 323 22.28 -4.99 -1.70
C ASP A 323 20.84 -4.59 -1.32
N SER A 324 20.70 -3.72 -0.32
CA SER A 324 19.39 -3.31 0.20
C SER A 324 18.57 -2.50 -0.79
N VAL A 325 19.21 -1.82 -1.74
CA VAL A 325 18.52 -1.03 -2.77
C VAL A 325 18.01 -1.95 -3.88
N LEU A 326 18.74 -3.02 -4.20
CA LEU A 326 18.26 -4.06 -5.12
C LEU A 326 17.16 -4.94 -4.50
N ALA A 327 17.19 -5.13 -3.19
CA ALA A 327 16.20 -5.94 -2.47
C ALA A 327 14.85 -5.22 -2.29
N GLN A 328 14.88 -3.87 -2.28
CA GLN A 328 13.70 -3.00 -2.27
C GLN A 328 13.02 -3.00 -3.63
#